data_AF-L7QRZ0-F1
#
_entry.id   AF-L7QRZ0-F1
#
_cell.length_a   1.000
_cell.length_b   1.000
_cell.length_c   1.000
_cell.angle_alpha   90.00
_cell.angle_beta   90.00
_cell.angle_gamma   90.00
#
_symmetry.space_group_name_H-M   'P 1'
#
loop_
_entity.id
_entity.type
_entity.pdbx_description
1 polymer ?
#
loop_
_entity_poly.entity_id
_entity_poly.type
_entity_poly.pdbx_seq_one_letter_code
_entity_poly.pdbx_strand_id
1 'polypeptide(L)'
;ASPVCTELEVVMLDWLGQMVGLPDSFLARSGGQGGGVIQGTASEATLVALLGAKSKAIYYAKQKQPDLNNYDILPKLVGYHNAQAHSSVERAGLLGGVTMRSLKPDAKYSLRGETLREAIEEDLKKGLIPFYVVVTLGTTSLCSFDNLEELAAVCREYDIWCHVDAAYAGAAFICPEYQYLMKGVENADS
;
A
#
# COMPACT_ATOMS: atom_id res chain seq x y z
N ALA A 1 9.71 -20.90 21.97
CA ALA A 1 10.20 -19.66 21.33
C ALA A 1 11.64 -19.88 20.92
N SER A 2 12.01 -19.51 19.69
CA SER A 2 13.39 -19.57 19.20
C SER A 2 13.85 -18.13 18.93
N PRO A 3 14.60 -17.48 19.84
CA PRO A 3 14.99 -16.07 19.70
C PRO A 3 15.73 -15.79 18.39
N VAL A 4 16.58 -16.71 17.97
CA VAL A 4 17.35 -16.64 16.72
C VAL A 4 16.46 -16.54 15.48
N CYS A 5 15.29 -17.19 15.50
CA CYS A 5 14.35 -17.17 14.37
C CYS A 5 13.86 -15.74 14.10
N THR A 6 13.56 -14.97 15.15
CA THR A 6 13.09 -13.59 15.04
C THR A 6 14.23 -12.61 14.79
N GLU A 7 15.33 -12.73 15.54
CA GLU A 7 16.45 -11.77 15.41
C GLU A 7 17.13 -11.86 14.04
N LEU A 8 17.29 -13.07 13.50
CA LEU A 8 17.88 -13.24 12.16
C LEU A 8 17.01 -12.61 11.08
N GLU A 9 15.69 -12.76 11.15
CA GLU A 9 14.77 -12.16 10.19
C GLU A 9 14.89 -10.63 10.17
N VAL A 10 14.91 -9.99 11.35
CA VAL A 10 15.07 -8.54 11.47
C VAL A 10 16.37 -8.07 10.80
N VAL A 11 17.50 -8.74 11.06
CA VAL A 11 18.79 -8.37 10.47
C VAL A 11 18.79 -8.59 8.94
N MET A 12 18.23 -9.69 8.46
CA MET A 12 18.17 -9.98 7.02
C MET A 12 17.32 -8.95 6.26
N LEU A 13 16.19 -8.53 6.85
CA LEU A 13 15.32 -7.56 6.21
C LEU A 13 15.91 -6.14 6.26
N ASP A 14 16.66 -5.80 7.30
CA ASP A 14 17.45 -4.57 7.30
C ASP A 14 18.54 -4.57 6.22
N TRP A 15 19.20 -5.72 5.99
CA TRP A 15 20.16 -5.84 4.88
C TRP A 15 19.48 -5.71 3.52
N LEU A 16 18.34 -6.38 3.33
CA LEU A 16 17.58 -6.27 2.09
C LEU A 16 17.09 -4.85 1.84
N GLY A 17 16.52 -4.18 2.86
CA GLY A 17 16.07 -2.79 2.75
C GLY A 17 17.20 -1.84 2.38
N GLN A 18 18.40 -2.02 2.94
CA GLN A 18 19.59 -1.26 2.55
C GLN A 18 20.03 -1.53 1.11
N MET A 19 20.03 -2.80 0.67
CA MET A 19 20.38 -3.15 -0.71
C MET A 19 19.41 -2.54 -1.71
N VAL A 20 18.10 -2.60 -1.41
CA VAL A 20 17.04 -2.00 -2.22
C VAL A 20 17.10 -0.47 -2.23
N GLY A 21 17.70 0.15 -1.22
CA GLY A 21 17.74 1.61 -1.06
C GLY A 21 16.48 2.18 -0.40
N LEU A 22 15.82 1.41 0.47
CA LEU A 22 14.65 1.88 1.22
C LEU A 22 15.03 2.97 2.24
N PRO A 23 14.11 3.92 2.53
CA PRO A 23 14.30 4.90 3.60
C PRO A 23 14.50 4.26 4.97
N ASP A 24 15.26 4.93 5.85
CA ASP A 24 15.53 4.47 7.22
C ASP A 24 14.26 4.19 8.04
N SER A 25 13.14 4.84 7.71
CA SER A 25 11.84 4.61 8.35
C SER A 25 11.32 3.18 8.20
N PHE A 26 11.79 2.42 7.20
CA PHE A 26 11.45 1.01 7.00
C PHE A 26 12.45 0.05 7.68
N LEU A 27 13.57 0.56 8.20
CA LEU A 27 14.65 -0.26 8.75
C LEU A 27 14.54 -0.32 10.28
N ALA A 28 14.53 -1.52 10.85
CA ALA A 28 14.46 -1.73 12.29
C ALA A 28 15.71 -1.14 13.00
N ARG A 29 16.89 -1.25 12.37
CA ARG A 29 18.14 -0.64 12.85
C ARG A 29 18.11 0.88 13.02
N SER A 30 17.12 1.58 12.47
CA SER A 30 16.97 3.04 12.67
C SER A 30 16.58 3.41 14.10
N GLY A 31 16.07 2.46 14.88
CA GLY A 31 15.46 2.72 16.20
C GLY A 31 14.09 3.40 16.12
N GLY A 32 13.53 3.53 14.92
CA GLY A 32 12.18 4.02 14.67
C GLY A 32 11.09 2.98 14.97
N GLN A 33 9.87 3.25 14.47
CA GLN A 33 8.70 2.38 14.66
C GLN A 33 8.48 1.38 13.50
N GLY A 34 9.29 1.45 12.44
CA GLY A 34 9.20 0.57 11.28
C GLY A 34 10.09 -0.67 11.36
N GLY A 35 10.00 -1.49 10.32
CA GLY A 35 10.77 -2.73 10.18
C GLY A 35 10.18 -3.62 9.08
N GLY A 36 10.93 -4.65 8.70
CA GLY A 36 10.45 -5.68 7.77
C GLY A 36 9.91 -6.92 8.49
N VAL A 37 9.07 -7.68 7.78
CA VAL A 37 8.68 -9.05 8.16
C VAL A 37 8.61 -9.95 6.92
N ILE A 38 8.97 -11.22 7.03
CA ILE A 38 8.80 -12.21 5.96
C ILE A 38 7.35 -12.67 5.93
N GLN A 39 6.69 -12.47 4.78
CA GLN A 39 5.35 -13.01 4.50
C GLN A 39 5.46 -14.26 3.61
N GLY A 40 4.43 -15.12 3.63
CA GLY A 40 4.43 -16.32 2.79
C GLY A 40 4.31 -15.98 1.30
N THR A 41 3.54 -14.94 0.97
CA THR A 41 3.37 -14.44 -0.41
C THR A 41 3.11 -12.94 -0.44
N ALA A 42 3.31 -12.31 -1.61
CA ALA A 42 2.86 -10.92 -1.84
C ALA A 42 1.33 -10.76 -1.67
N SER A 43 0.55 -11.80 -2.00
CA SER A 43 -0.91 -11.78 -1.79
C SER A 43 -1.29 -11.69 -0.31
N GLU A 44 -0.56 -12.39 0.55
CA GLU A 44 -0.72 -12.30 2.00
C GLU A 44 -0.27 -10.93 2.52
N ALA A 45 0.87 -10.41 2.03
CA ALA A 45 1.36 -9.09 2.40
C ALA A 45 0.33 -7.98 2.08
N THR A 46 -0.25 -7.99 0.87
CA THR A 46 -1.30 -7.04 0.48
C THR A 46 -2.54 -7.17 1.36
N LEU A 47 -2.93 -8.38 1.76
CA LEU A 47 -4.05 -8.58 2.68
C LEU A 47 -3.72 -8.05 4.09
N VAL A 48 -2.51 -8.29 4.60
CA VAL A 48 -2.06 -7.80 5.90
C VAL A 48 -2.08 -6.26 5.93
N ALA A 49 -1.53 -5.61 4.89
CA ALA A 49 -1.55 -4.16 4.75
C ALA A 49 -2.99 -3.61 4.71
N LEU A 50 -3.88 -4.24 3.93
CA LEU A 50 -5.29 -3.87 3.88
C LEU A 50 -5.98 -3.99 5.25
N LEU A 51 -5.73 -5.06 6.01
CA LEU A 51 -6.31 -5.26 7.34
C LEU A 51 -5.79 -4.23 8.36
N GLY A 52 -4.50 -3.86 8.27
CA GLY A 52 -3.90 -2.76 9.04
C GLY A 52 -4.57 -1.42 8.72
N ALA A 53 -4.64 -1.07 7.43
CA ALA A 53 -5.29 0.14 6.94
C ALA A 53 -6.78 0.22 7.36
N LYS A 54 -7.51 -0.89 7.22
CA LYS A 54 -8.91 -1.02 7.63
C LYS A 54 -9.08 -0.77 9.13
N SER A 55 -8.21 -1.35 9.96
CA SER A 55 -8.26 -1.17 11.41
C SER A 55 -7.97 0.28 11.81
N LYS A 56 -6.97 0.91 11.18
CA LYS A 56 -6.65 2.35 11.32
C LYS A 56 -7.85 3.23 10.94
N ALA A 57 -8.48 2.96 9.80
CA ALA A 57 -9.61 3.73 9.29
C ALA A 57 -10.85 3.63 10.20
N ILE A 58 -11.20 2.44 10.68
CA ILE A 58 -12.31 2.25 11.63
C ILE A 58 -12.05 3.00 12.94
N TYR A 59 -10.81 2.92 13.44
CA TYR A 59 -10.41 3.63 14.65
C TYR A 59 -10.61 5.15 14.51
N TYR A 60 -10.11 5.76 13.43
CA TYR A 60 -10.27 7.20 13.20
C TYR A 60 -11.72 7.61 12.90
N ALA A 61 -12.47 6.79 12.18
CA ALA A 61 -13.89 7.06 11.92
C ALA A 61 -14.69 7.15 13.24
N LYS A 62 -14.42 6.25 14.20
CA LYS A 62 -15.04 6.29 15.53
C LYS A 62 -14.58 7.48 16.38
N GLN A 63 -13.32 7.91 16.25
CA GLN A 63 -12.89 9.13 16.94
C GLN A 63 -13.64 10.37 16.43
N LYS A 64 -13.90 10.44 15.12
CA LYS A 64 -14.67 11.54 14.51
C LYS A 64 -16.16 11.45 14.83
N GLN A 65 -16.72 10.24 14.88
CA GLN A 65 -18.13 9.98 15.17
C GLN A 65 -18.28 8.78 16.13
N PRO A 66 -18.26 9.01 17.45
CA PRO A 66 -18.27 7.95 18.46
C PRO A 66 -19.51 7.05 18.46
N ASP A 67 -20.64 7.56 17.95
CA ASP A 67 -21.91 6.83 17.89
C ASP A 67 -21.96 5.80 16.76
N LEU A 68 -21.04 5.87 15.78
CA LEU A 68 -20.98 4.90 14.70
C LEU A 68 -20.44 3.55 15.19
N ASN A 69 -21.16 2.49 14.85
CA ASN A 69 -20.66 1.13 15.06
C ASN A 69 -19.89 0.64 13.82
N ASN A 70 -19.29 -0.55 13.91
CA ASN A 70 -18.53 -1.11 12.79
C ASN A 70 -19.42 -1.38 11.55
N TYR A 71 -20.68 -1.75 11.73
CA TYR A 71 -21.63 -2.03 10.64
C TYR A 71 -21.99 -0.77 9.85
N ASP A 72 -21.88 0.41 10.44
CA ASP A 72 -22.10 1.68 9.74
C ASP A 72 -20.87 2.14 8.94
N ILE A 73 -19.68 1.80 9.42
CA ILE A 73 -18.39 2.25 8.86
C ILE A 73 -17.93 1.31 7.74
N LEU A 74 -17.96 -0.01 7.98
CA LEU A 74 -17.41 -1.01 7.06
C LEU A 74 -17.94 -0.90 5.63
N PRO A 75 -19.26 -0.75 5.38
CA PRO A 75 -19.79 -0.63 4.03
C PRO A 75 -19.36 0.64 3.30
N LYS A 76 -18.87 1.65 4.04
CA LYS A 76 -18.41 2.93 3.48
C LYS A 76 -16.93 2.90 3.11
N LEU A 77 -16.15 1.93 3.59
CA LEU A 77 -14.73 1.84 3.29
C LEU A 77 -14.51 1.50 1.81
N VAL A 78 -13.70 2.31 1.14
CA VAL A 78 -13.30 2.10 -0.25
C VAL A 78 -11.78 2.22 -0.40
N GLY A 79 -11.16 1.21 -1.00
CA GLY A 79 -9.77 1.23 -1.43
C GLY A 79 -9.63 1.30 -2.94
N TYR A 80 -8.44 1.62 -3.44
CA TYR A 80 -8.20 1.84 -4.87
C TYR A 80 -6.97 1.08 -5.36
N HIS A 81 -6.98 0.74 -6.64
CA HIS A 81 -5.83 0.13 -7.32
C HIS A 81 -5.89 0.39 -8.83
N ASN A 82 -4.76 0.20 -9.50
CA ASN A 82 -4.73 0.19 -10.97
C ASN A 82 -5.55 -0.99 -11.51
N ALA A 83 -6.28 -0.80 -12.61
CA ALA A 83 -6.93 -1.88 -13.35
C ALA A 83 -5.97 -2.95 -13.90
N GLN A 84 -4.66 -2.70 -13.87
CA GLN A 84 -3.59 -3.65 -14.18
C GLN A 84 -2.95 -4.29 -12.94
N ALA A 85 -3.45 -3.97 -11.74
CA ALA A 85 -2.98 -4.59 -10.51
C ALA A 85 -3.21 -6.11 -10.52
N HIS A 86 -2.39 -6.83 -9.77
CA HIS A 86 -2.54 -8.27 -9.66
C HIS A 86 -3.87 -8.65 -8.97
N SER A 87 -4.45 -9.80 -9.34
CA SER A 87 -5.75 -10.27 -8.81
C SER A 87 -5.77 -10.46 -7.29
N SER A 88 -4.60 -10.50 -6.64
CA SER A 88 -4.46 -10.52 -5.18
C SER A 88 -5.09 -9.30 -4.52
N VAL A 89 -5.11 -8.14 -5.18
CA VAL A 89 -5.70 -6.92 -4.61
C VAL A 89 -7.22 -7.05 -4.48
N GLU A 90 -7.89 -7.54 -5.53
CA GLU A 90 -9.33 -7.83 -5.47
C GLU A 90 -9.64 -8.94 -4.46
N ARG A 91 -8.79 -9.97 -4.40
CA ARG A 91 -8.91 -11.04 -3.39
C ARG A 91 -8.75 -10.49 -1.97
N ALA A 92 -7.83 -9.56 -1.74
CA ALA A 92 -7.62 -8.92 -0.45
C ALA A 92 -8.86 -8.08 -0.05
N GLY A 93 -9.45 -7.35 -1.00
CA GLY A 93 -10.72 -6.64 -0.81
C GLY A 93 -11.86 -7.58 -0.40
N LEU A 94 -12.02 -8.68 -1.14
CA LEU A 94 -13.03 -9.70 -0.88
C LEU A 94 -12.88 -10.33 0.52
N LEU A 95 -11.68 -10.78 0.88
CA LEU A 95 -11.39 -11.38 2.18
C LEU A 95 -11.45 -10.36 3.31
N GLY A 96 -11.05 -9.12 3.03
CA GLY A 96 -11.13 -7.98 3.94
C GLY A 96 -12.55 -7.46 4.14
N GLY A 97 -13.52 -7.86 3.30
CA GLY A 97 -14.90 -7.38 3.35
C GLY A 97 -15.01 -5.88 3.10
N VAL A 98 -14.24 -5.36 2.14
CA VAL A 98 -14.21 -3.94 1.75
C VAL A 98 -14.29 -3.79 0.24
N THR A 99 -14.77 -2.64 -0.22
CA THR A 99 -14.84 -2.35 -1.65
C THR A 99 -13.46 -1.94 -2.15
N MET A 100 -13.00 -2.59 -3.22
CA MET A 100 -11.80 -2.17 -3.97
C MET A 100 -12.22 -1.65 -5.33
N ARG A 101 -11.96 -0.37 -5.60
CA ARG A 101 -12.30 0.32 -6.83
C ARG A 101 -11.11 0.27 -7.80
N SER A 102 -11.32 -0.38 -8.93
CA SER A 102 -10.36 -0.45 -10.04
C SER A 102 -10.35 0.87 -10.82
N LEU A 103 -9.18 1.48 -10.95
CA LEU A 103 -8.98 2.76 -11.62
C LEU A 103 -8.29 2.59 -12.97
N LYS A 104 -8.75 3.35 -13.97
CA LYS A 104 -8.22 3.28 -15.32
C LYS A 104 -6.82 3.92 -15.38
N PRO A 105 -5.78 3.21 -15.82
CA PRO A 105 -4.45 3.80 -15.99
C PRO A 105 -4.37 4.69 -17.24
N ASP A 106 -3.26 5.41 -17.35
CA ASP A 106 -2.93 6.21 -18.54
C ASP A 106 -2.50 5.34 -19.75
N ALA A 107 -2.07 5.98 -20.83
CA ALA A 107 -1.65 5.31 -22.06
C ALA A 107 -0.39 4.44 -21.89
N LYS A 108 0.37 4.60 -20.79
CA LYS A 108 1.52 3.76 -20.42
C LYS A 108 1.15 2.69 -19.41
N TYR A 109 -0.14 2.48 -19.16
CA TYR A 109 -0.66 1.54 -18.17
C TYR A 109 -0.21 1.88 -16.74
N SER A 110 0.11 3.15 -16.49
CA SER A 110 0.49 3.70 -15.19
C SER A 110 -0.70 4.39 -14.54
N LEU A 111 -0.99 4.09 -13.26
CA LEU A 111 -1.94 4.86 -12.48
C LEU A 111 -1.33 6.20 -12.07
N ARG A 112 -2.12 7.27 -12.20
CA ARG A 112 -1.70 8.66 -12.02
C ARG A 112 -2.41 9.31 -10.84
N GLY A 113 -1.75 10.28 -10.20
CA GLY A 113 -2.29 10.96 -9.03
C GLY A 113 -3.60 11.69 -9.29
N GLU A 114 -3.75 12.29 -10.47
CA GLU A 114 -5.00 12.97 -10.88
C GLU A 114 -6.19 12.00 -10.91
N THR A 115 -6.05 10.84 -11.56
CA THR A 115 -7.09 9.79 -11.59
C THR A 115 -7.48 9.34 -10.19
N LEU A 116 -6.50 9.16 -9.29
CA LEU A 116 -6.75 8.78 -7.91
C LEU A 116 -7.51 9.89 -7.16
N ARG A 117 -7.08 11.14 -7.30
CA ARG A 117 -7.72 12.31 -6.66
C ARG A 117 -9.18 12.45 -7.09
N GLU A 118 -9.46 12.36 -8.38
CA GLU A 118 -10.83 12.42 -8.90
C GLU A 118 -11.72 11.33 -8.31
N ALA A 119 -11.22 10.09 -8.24
CA ALA A 119 -11.96 8.97 -7.66
C ALA A 119 -12.23 9.17 -6.17
N ILE A 120 -11.23 9.63 -5.41
CA ILE A 120 -11.35 9.96 -3.98
C ILE A 120 -12.42 11.04 -3.78
N GLU A 121 -12.36 12.15 -4.52
CA GLU A 121 -13.32 13.25 -4.39
C GLU A 121 -14.75 12.83 -4.74
N GLU A 122 -14.91 11.99 -5.77
CA GLU A 122 -16.21 11.42 -6.12
C GLU A 122 -16.79 10.57 -4.99
N ASP A 123 -15.97 9.71 -4.39
CA ASP A 123 -16.42 8.79 -3.36
C ASP A 123 -16.65 9.49 -2.01
N LEU A 124 -15.86 10.53 -1.70
CA LEU A 124 -16.14 11.44 -0.58
C LEU A 124 -17.51 12.15 -0.75
N LYS A 125 -17.84 12.62 -1.95
CA LYS A 125 -19.16 13.23 -2.24
C LYS A 125 -20.32 12.25 -2.05
N LYS A 126 -20.08 10.94 -2.22
CA LYS A 126 -21.05 9.87 -1.95
C LYS A 126 -21.10 9.47 -0.47
N GLY A 127 -20.29 10.07 0.40
CA GLY A 127 -20.20 9.72 1.81
C GLY A 127 -19.43 8.43 2.09
N LEU A 128 -18.63 7.96 1.13
CA LEU A 128 -17.69 6.86 1.33
C LEU A 128 -16.43 7.35 2.05
N ILE A 129 -15.64 6.40 2.54
CA ILE A 129 -14.43 6.62 3.33
C ILE A 129 -13.26 5.97 2.56
N PRO A 130 -12.56 6.76 1.71
CA PRO A 130 -11.27 6.38 1.15
C PRO A 130 -10.30 5.99 2.26
N PHE A 131 -9.64 4.84 2.16
CA PHE A 131 -8.75 4.38 3.25
C PHE A 131 -7.49 3.63 2.82
N TYR A 132 -7.45 3.09 1.60
CA TYR A 132 -6.34 2.25 1.16
C TYR A 132 -6.08 2.39 -0.34
N VAL A 133 -4.81 2.46 -0.74
CA VAL A 133 -4.38 2.47 -2.14
C VAL A 133 -3.27 1.45 -2.31
N VAL A 134 -3.38 0.62 -3.35
CA VAL A 134 -2.28 -0.25 -3.80
C VAL A 134 -1.65 0.38 -5.03
N VAL A 135 -0.37 0.75 -4.92
CA VAL A 135 0.48 1.23 -5.99
C VAL A 135 1.31 0.06 -6.51
N THR A 136 1.19 -0.28 -7.80
CA THR A 136 1.91 -1.42 -8.37
C THR A 136 3.16 -0.95 -9.13
N LEU A 137 4.33 -1.42 -8.68
CA LEU A 137 5.60 -1.23 -9.38
C LEU A 137 5.98 -2.54 -10.08
N GLY A 138 5.69 -2.62 -11.38
CA GLY A 138 5.87 -3.84 -12.18
C GLY A 138 4.60 -4.69 -12.24
N THR A 139 3.56 -4.17 -12.91
CA THR A 139 2.29 -4.90 -13.13
C THR A 139 2.51 -6.24 -13.84
N THR A 140 1.67 -7.23 -13.57
CA THR A 140 1.81 -8.59 -14.14
C THR A 140 1.73 -8.62 -15.68
N SER A 141 0.88 -7.79 -16.29
CA SER A 141 0.59 -7.86 -17.73
C SER A 141 1.75 -7.34 -18.60
N LEU A 142 2.28 -6.17 -18.25
CA LEU A 142 3.21 -5.43 -19.10
C LEU A 142 4.45 -4.92 -18.35
N CYS A 143 4.60 -5.23 -17.06
CA CYS A 143 5.61 -4.64 -16.18
C CYS A 143 5.60 -3.10 -16.22
N SER A 144 4.42 -2.48 -16.26
CA SER A 144 4.28 -1.04 -16.10
C SER A 144 4.44 -0.65 -14.63
N PHE A 145 4.74 0.63 -14.40
CA PHE A 145 4.97 1.20 -13.09
C PHE A 145 3.96 2.31 -12.85
N ASP A 146 3.20 2.22 -11.77
CA ASP A 146 2.38 3.31 -11.28
C ASP A 146 3.27 4.49 -10.86
N ASN A 147 2.75 5.72 -10.96
CA ASN A 147 3.49 6.90 -10.56
C ASN A 147 3.42 7.08 -9.03
N LEU A 148 4.33 6.41 -8.32
CA LEU A 148 4.36 6.37 -6.85
C LEU A 148 4.49 7.77 -6.23
N GLU A 149 5.32 8.66 -6.78
CA GLU A 149 5.49 10.03 -6.28
C GLU A 149 4.16 10.80 -6.28
N GLU A 150 3.42 10.75 -7.39
CA GLU A 150 2.11 11.39 -7.50
C GLU A 150 1.07 10.75 -6.57
N LEU A 151 1.01 9.41 -6.55
CA LEU A 151 0.00 8.67 -5.79
C LEU A 151 0.22 8.80 -4.29
N ALA A 152 1.47 8.66 -3.81
CA ALA A 152 1.78 8.78 -2.39
C ALA A 152 1.56 10.21 -1.87
N ALA A 153 1.76 11.24 -2.71
CA ALA A 153 1.41 12.61 -2.36
C ALA A 153 -0.11 12.76 -2.14
N VAL A 154 -0.93 12.19 -3.02
CA VAL A 154 -2.40 12.17 -2.88
C VAL A 154 -2.80 11.39 -1.64
N CYS A 155 -2.24 10.19 -1.41
CA CYS A 155 -2.53 9.39 -0.22
C CYS A 155 -2.29 10.18 1.08
N ARG A 156 -1.18 10.94 1.14
CA ARG A 156 -0.86 11.75 2.32
C ARG A 156 -1.82 12.93 2.52
N GLU A 157 -2.28 13.57 1.44
CA GLU A 157 -3.24 14.67 1.51
C GLU A 157 -4.58 14.24 2.14
N TYR A 158 -5.03 13.03 1.83
CA TYR A 158 -6.31 12.48 2.30
C TYR A 158 -6.17 11.52 3.50
N ASP A 159 -4.97 11.36 4.08
CA ASP A 159 -4.66 10.38 5.15
C ASP A 159 -5.10 8.95 4.80
N ILE A 160 -4.77 8.52 3.59
CA ILE A 160 -5.05 7.20 3.04
C ILE A 160 -3.78 6.35 3.13
N TRP A 161 -3.93 5.08 3.54
CA TRP A 161 -2.80 4.15 3.60
C TRP A 161 -2.31 3.81 2.18
N CYS A 162 -1.02 3.99 1.93
CA CYS A 162 -0.38 3.72 0.65
C CYS A 162 0.47 2.45 0.73
N HIS A 163 0.01 1.36 0.10
CA HIS A 163 0.77 0.12 -0.01
C HIS A 163 1.44 -0.01 -1.40
N VAL A 164 2.71 -0.38 -1.44
CA VAL A 164 3.45 -0.63 -2.68
C VAL A 164 3.58 -2.13 -2.94
N ASP A 165 2.96 -2.60 -4.02
CA ASP A 165 3.18 -3.95 -4.53
C ASP A 165 4.29 -3.91 -5.59
N ALA A 166 5.48 -4.37 -5.20
CA ALA A 166 6.64 -4.53 -6.06
C ALA A 166 7.07 -6.01 -6.20
N ALA A 167 6.11 -6.96 -6.18
CA ALA A 167 6.38 -8.40 -6.09
C ALA A 167 7.40 -8.92 -7.12
N TYR A 168 7.39 -8.38 -8.33
CA TYR A 168 8.36 -8.74 -9.38
C TYR A 168 9.51 -7.74 -9.49
N ALA A 169 9.21 -6.46 -9.72
CA ALA A 169 10.23 -5.45 -10.02
C ALA A 169 11.08 -5.05 -8.80
N GLY A 170 10.63 -5.35 -7.57
CA GLY A 170 11.34 -5.01 -6.34
C GLY A 170 12.76 -5.56 -6.26
N ALA A 171 13.00 -6.74 -6.84
CA ALA A 171 14.34 -7.32 -6.91
C ALA A 171 15.31 -6.49 -7.77
N ALA A 172 14.81 -5.76 -8.77
CA ALA A 172 15.65 -4.91 -9.62
C ALA A 172 16.19 -3.68 -8.88
N PHE A 173 15.53 -3.26 -7.80
CA PHE A 173 15.92 -2.07 -7.03
C PHE A 173 17.20 -2.25 -6.20
N ILE A 174 17.75 -3.47 -6.13
CA ILE A 174 19.13 -3.66 -5.64
C ILE A 174 20.18 -3.01 -6.56
N CYS A 175 19.81 -2.79 -7.83
CA CYS A 175 20.65 -2.13 -8.81
C CYS A 175 20.32 -0.62 -8.81
N PRO A 176 21.29 0.27 -8.49
CA PRO A 176 21.05 1.71 -8.38
C PRO A 176 20.42 2.34 -9.63
N GLU A 177 20.70 1.81 -10.82
CA GLU A 177 20.16 2.29 -12.08
C GLU A 177 18.63 2.08 -12.23
N TYR A 178 17.99 1.26 -11.39
CA TYR A 178 16.52 1.07 -11.39
C TYR A 178 15.82 1.71 -10.19
N GLN A 179 16.55 2.17 -9.18
CA GLN A 179 15.97 2.75 -7.95
C GLN A 179 15.15 4.02 -8.21
N TYR A 180 15.36 4.72 -9.33
CA TYR A 180 14.52 5.87 -9.69
C TYR A 180 13.04 5.50 -9.91
N LEU A 181 12.73 4.22 -10.17
CA LEU A 181 11.37 3.73 -10.38
C LEU A 181 10.55 3.64 -9.07
N MET A 182 11.22 3.67 -7.91
CA MET A 182 10.57 3.71 -6.59
C MET A 182 10.57 5.12 -5.97
N LYS A 183 10.77 6.18 -6.78
CA LYS A 183 10.70 7.56 -6.31
C LYS A 183 9.35 7.83 -5.64
N GLY A 184 9.36 8.30 -4.38
CA GLY A 184 8.17 8.53 -3.56
C GLY A 184 7.92 7.46 -2.48
N VAL A 185 8.69 6.37 -2.47
CA VAL A 185 8.58 5.26 -1.48
C VAL A 185 8.74 5.74 -0.04
N GLU A 186 9.54 6.78 0.16
CA GLU A 186 9.26 7.92 1.03
C GLU A 186 8.10 7.87 2.02
N ASN A 187 6.94 7.78 1.38
CA ASN A 187 5.65 8.19 1.85
C ASN A 187 4.65 7.04 1.74
N ALA A 188 5.14 5.84 1.41
CA ALA A 188 4.39 4.61 1.52
C ALA A 188 4.30 4.20 3.00
N ASP A 189 3.21 3.56 3.37
CA ASP A 189 3.01 2.97 4.69
C ASP A 189 3.50 1.52 4.75
N SER A 190 3.56 0.81 3.61
CA SER A 190 3.93 -0.61 3.54
C SER A 190 4.34 -1.09 2.15
#